data_AF-A0A9E8N1F9-F1
#
_entry.id   AF-A0A9E8N1F9-F1
#
_cell.length_a   1.000
_cell.length_b   1.000
_cell.length_c   1.000
_cell.angle_alpha   90.00
_cell.angle_beta   90.00
_cell.angle_gamma   90.00
#
_symmetry.space_group_name_H-M   'P 1'
#
loop_
_entity.id
_entity.type
_entity.pdbx_description
1 polymer ?
#
loop_
_entity_poly.entity_id
_entity_poly.type
_entity_poly.pdbx_seq_one_letter_code
_entity_poly.pdbx_strand_id
1 'polypeptide(L)'
;MKRIVLLMLVIMLAGMISNARAEDETLQCGRFGTVHLVRTSPQPSHIALFMSGDGGGWEQRMVDMARAFAELDTLVVVIDINYYLKELEKSGESCAYPAADLEMLSKFIQKKLNWPQYTLPLLIGYSSGATLVYAVLAQAPPNTFCGAISLGFCPDFCPDLGALHKPFCRGYGLEWKTEPHRKGCVFLPATNLSGHWIVLQGITDQVCEPAITEAFVKQVKGGEIIMLPTVGHGFSDPVKWMPQVKPAFLSVVANDKTARPLQPVSLKDLPLVEVPAQGPGADNVLAVVVSGDGGWAGIDRDIANTLSRKGVPVVGLNSLQYFWKRRTPEESSRDLEKIIRHYLVNWGKERAILIGYSLGADVLPFMANRLPRELLDHVSLIALLGPDEKIDFEFHLSYWMGGSLGSNALPVLPEVKKLYGKKILCFCGDEETDSLCHKMNASLAKTIVLKGGHHFGGDYEGIAETILKESCAPDGSLERRTK
;
A
#
# COMPACT_ATOMS: atom_id res chain seq x y z
N MET A 1 -15.90 82.74 10.82
CA MET A 1 -14.70 83.02 10.01
C MET A 1 -13.67 81.91 10.23
N LYS A 2 -13.23 81.22 9.16
CA LYS A 2 -11.84 80.72 8.87
C LYS A 2 -11.08 80.09 10.07
N ARG A 3 -10.59 78.83 10.09
CA ARG A 3 -9.76 78.04 9.15
C ARG A 3 -9.57 76.63 9.78
N ILE A 4 -9.80 75.52 9.09
CA ILE A 4 -8.79 74.63 8.46
C ILE A 4 -7.46 74.52 9.24
N VAL A 5 -7.22 73.37 9.88
CA VAL A 5 -5.91 72.71 9.95
C VAL A 5 -6.11 71.21 9.75
N LEU A 6 -5.48 70.72 8.70
CA LEU A 6 -5.35 69.34 8.24
C LEU A 6 -4.35 68.61 9.15
N LEU A 7 -4.72 67.45 9.71
CA LEU A 7 -3.75 66.52 10.30
C LEU A 7 -3.87 65.17 9.60
N MET A 8 -2.83 64.83 8.81
CA MET A 8 -2.65 63.53 8.18
C MET A 8 -2.53 62.45 9.26
N LEU A 9 -3.49 61.53 9.31
CA LEU A 9 -3.38 60.29 10.07
C LEU A 9 -2.72 59.23 9.16
N VAL A 10 -1.41 59.04 9.32
CA VAL A 10 -0.69 57.89 8.75
C VAL A 10 -1.13 56.66 9.55
N ILE A 11 -2.02 55.85 8.98
CA ILE A 11 -2.35 54.53 9.51
C ILE A 11 -1.19 53.59 9.13
N MET A 12 -0.29 53.33 10.08
CA MET A 12 0.59 52.16 10.00
C MET A 12 -0.27 50.90 10.06
N LEU A 13 -0.49 50.23 8.91
CA LEU A 13 -0.83 48.82 8.90
C LEU A 13 0.40 48.05 9.40
N ALA A 14 0.51 47.88 10.71
CA ALA A 14 1.28 46.77 11.26
C ALA A 14 0.51 45.50 10.90
N GLY A 15 0.90 44.85 9.80
CA GLY A 15 0.45 43.51 9.48
C GLY A 15 0.84 42.60 10.63
N MET A 16 -0.14 42.18 11.43
CA MET A 16 0.00 41.01 12.27
C MET A 16 0.13 39.82 11.33
N ILE A 17 1.36 39.45 11.02
CA ILE A 17 1.68 38.09 10.59
C ILE A 17 1.33 37.23 11.80
N SER A 18 0.13 36.66 11.80
CA SER A 18 -0.21 35.58 12.72
C SER A 18 0.77 34.45 12.46
N ASN A 19 1.83 34.38 13.27
CA ASN A 19 2.54 33.13 13.51
C ASN A 19 1.53 32.22 14.20
N ALA A 20 0.69 31.56 13.39
CA ALA A 20 -0.06 30.40 13.84
C ALA A 20 0.99 29.40 14.34
N ARG A 21 1.13 29.30 15.67
CA ARG A 21 1.73 28.13 16.29
C ARG A 21 0.99 26.93 15.69
N ALA A 22 1.74 25.97 15.14
CA ALA A 22 1.17 24.66 14.83
C ALA A 22 0.46 24.19 16.11
N GLU A 23 -0.86 24.22 16.12
CA GLU A 23 -1.64 23.60 17.20
C GLU A 23 -1.26 22.12 17.21
N ASP A 24 -1.09 21.54 18.41
CA ASP A 24 -0.79 20.13 18.62
C ASP A 24 -2.01 19.29 18.16
N GLU A 25 -2.16 19.15 16.85
CA GLU A 25 -3.18 18.31 16.26
C GLU A 25 -2.83 16.85 16.57
N THR A 26 -3.73 16.15 17.25
CA THR A 26 -3.52 14.76 17.66
C THR A 26 -4.70 13.90 17.24
N LEU A 27 -4.43 12.63 16.98
CA LEU A 27 -5.45 11.62 16.70
C LEU A 27 -5.24 10.38 17.58
N GLN A 28 -6.33 9.79 18.05
CA GLN A 28 -6.30 8.46 18.65
C GLN A 28 -6.44 7.39 17.55
N CYS A 29 -5.50 6.46 17.50
CA CYS A 29 -5.32 5.51 16.41
C CYS A 29 -4.99 4.10 16.93
N GLY A 30 -5.95 3.41 17.57
CA GLY A 30 -5.84 1.98 17.89
C GLY A 30 -4.51 1.58 18.53
N ARG A 31 -3.79 0.63 17.91
CA ARG A 31 -2.48 0.11 18.37
C ARG A 31 -1.37 1.17 18.42
N PHE A 32 -1.57 2.32 17.78
CA PHE A 32 -0.62 3.44 17.78
C PHE A 32 -0.89 4.45 18.91
N GLY A 33 -2.02 4.33 19.62
CA GLY A 33 -2.38 5.24 20.69
C GLY A 33 -2.58 6.66 20.16
N THR A 34 -2.00 7.64 20.85
CA THR A 34 -2.04 9.04 20.41
C THR A 34 -0.92 9.31 19.40
N VAL A 35 -1.29 9.69 18.18
CA VAL A 35 -0.35 10.17 17.16
C VAL A 35 -0.42 11.69 17.05
N HIS A 36 0.72 12.32 16.77
CA HIS A 36 0.83 13.77 16.59
C HIS A 36 0.92 14.11 15.11
N LEU A 37 0.15 15.08 14.65
CA LEU A 37 0.11 15.54 13.28
C LEU A 37 0.83 16.88 13.16
N VAL A 38 1.84 16.94 12.29
CA VAL A 38 2.62 18.15 12.02
C VAL A 38 2.50 18.49 10.54
N ARG A 39 1.99 19.68 10.24
CA ARG A 39 1.82 20.17 8.87
C ARG A 39 1.89 21.69 8.84
N THR A 40 2.32 22.25 7.71
CA THR A 40 2.36 23.70 7.47
C THR A 40 1.22 24.20 6.57
N SER A 41 0.55 23.28 5.87
CA SER A 41 -0.61 23.54 5.01
C SER A 41 -1.78 22.63 5.38
N PRO A 42 -3.05 23.02 5.15
CA PRO A 42 -4.21 22.18 5.48
C PRO A 42 -4.27 20.85 4.70
N GLN A 43 -3.73 20.80 3.48
CA GLN A 43 -3.67 19.61 2.64
C GLN A 43 -2.29 19.51 1.98
N PRO A 44 -1.28 18.99 2.69
CA PRO A 44 0.05 18.82 2.13
C PRO A 44 0.06 17.78 1.00
N SER A 45 0.99 17.91 0.04
CA SER A 45 1.11 16.99 -1.10
C SER A 45 1.66 15.61 -0.71
N HIS A 46 2.31 15.50 0.45
CA HIS A 46 2.96 14.28 0.92
C HIS A 46 2.51 13.92 2.33
N ILE A 47 2.63 12.64 2.71
CA ILE A 47 2.47 12.15 4.07
C ILE A 47 3.69 11.33 4.48
N ALA A 48 4.15 11.53 5.70
CA ALA A 48 5.22 10.77 6.31
C ALA A 48 4.75 10.14 7.63
N LEU A 49 5.02 8.85 7.81
CA LEU A 49 4.85 8.15 9.08
C LEU A 49 6.20 8.14 9.77
N PHE A 50 6.32 8.90 10.85
CA PHE A 50 7.57 9.11 11.56
C PHE A 50 7.60 8.37 12.88
N MET A 51 8.34 7.26 12.90
CA MET A 51 8.56 6.44 14.08
C MET A 51 9.65 7.04 14.99
N SER A 52 9.31 7.23 16.26
CA SER A 52 10.25 7.71 17.28
C SER A 52 11.34 6.68 17.63
N GLY A 53 12.37 7.15 18.33
CA GLY A 53 13.46 6.33 18.85
C GLY A 53 13.23 5.85 20.28
N ASP A 54 14.27 5.35 20.94
CA ASP A 54 14.16 4.69 22.26
C ASP A 54 13.59 5.55 23.39
N GLY A 55 13.76 6.88 23.30
CA GLY A 55 13.13 7.83 24.23
C GLY A 55 11.59 7.79 24.18
N GLY A 56 11.03 7.31 23.07
CA GLY A 56 9.59 7.27 22.81
C GLY A 56 8.99 8.64 22.50
N GLY A 57 7.70 8.62 22.21
CA GLY A 57 6.80 9.77 22.31
C GLY A 57 7.12 11.04 21.51
N TRP A 58 6.57 12.15 22.03
CA TRP A 58 6.56 13.50 21.46
C TRP A 58 7.54 14.42 22.20
N GLU A 59 8.84 14.12 22.04
CA GLU A 59 9.91 14.94 22.60
C GLU A 59 10.29 16.11 21.68
N GLN A 60 10.92 17.17 22.22
CA GLN A 60 11.30 18.37 21.45
C GLN A 60 12.13 18.03 20.20
N ARG A 61 13.02 17.04 20.29
CA ARG A 61 13.80 16.54 19.16
C ARG A 61 12.92 16.00 18.03
N MET A 62 11.90 15.21 18.38
CA MET A 62 10.94 14.68 17.42
C MET A 62 10.12 15.80 16.79
N VAL A 63 9.74 16.81 17.58
CA VAL A 63 9.04 18.01 17.08
C VAL A 63 9.88 18.75 16.05
N ASP A 64 11.17 18.98 16.33
CA ASP A 64 12.07 19.72 15.44
C ASP A 64 12.31 18.95 14.13
N MET A 65 12.52 17.63 14.22
CA MET A 65 12.62 16.75 13.05
C MET A 65 11.33 16.72 12.23
N ALA A 66 10.17 16.58 12.87
CA ALA A 66 8.89 16.56 12.18
C ALA A 66 8.59 17.89 11.48
N ARG A 67 8.95 19.03 12.09
CA ARG A 67 8.82 20.34 11.46
C ARG A 67 9.68 20.46 10.20
N ALA A 68 10.89 19.91 10.20
CA ALA A 68 11.78 19.90 9.04
C ALA A 68 11.12 19.25 7.81
N PHE A 69 10.41 18.14 8.01
CA PHE A 69 9.67 17.49 6.93
C PHE A 69 8.34 18.21 6.63
N ALA A 70 7.66 18.76 7.64
CA ALA A 70 6.42 19.50 7.44
C ALA A 70 6.58 20.77 6.59
N GLU A 71 7.75 21.41 6.66
CA GLU A 71 8.14 22.53 5.79
C GLU A 71 8.34 22.12 4.32
N LEU A 72 8.46 20.82 4.04
CA LEU A 72 8.55 20.25 2.69
C LEU A 72 7.18 19.81 2.15
N ASP A 73 6.12 20.54 2.50
CA ASP A 73 4.73 20.25 2.11
C ASP A 73 4.32 18.80 2.43
N THR A 74 4.64 18.35 3.65
CA THR A 74 4.37 17.01 4.15
C THR A 74 3.50 17.05 5.41
N LEU A 75 2.49 16.19 5.50
CA LEU A 75 1.86 15.82 6.76
C LEU A 75 2.73 14.78 7.46
N VAL A 76 3.33 15.13 8.59
CA VAL A 76 4.13 14.21 9.39
C VAL A 76 3.29 13.67 10.54
N VAL A 77 3.12 12.35 10.56
CA VAL A 77 2.44 11.61 11.61
C VAL A 77 3.50 11.03 12.53
N VAL A 78 3.67 11.61 13.72
CA VAL A 78 4.66 11.12 14.69
C VAL A 78 4.05 10.04 15.58
N ILE A 79 4.75 8.91 15.65
CA ILE A 79 4.30 7.65 16.25
C ILE A 79 5.27 7.26 17.36
N ASP A 80 4.73 6.92 18.54
CA ASP A 80 5.51 6.42 19.66
C ASP A 80 5.84 4.92 19.47
N ILE A 81 7.11 4.61 19.22
CA ILE A 81 7.56 3.23 19.03
C ILE A 81 7.33 2.35 20.27
N ASN A 82 7.51 2.89 21.47
CA ASN A 82 7.40 2.12 22.72
C ASN A 82 5.94 1.71 22.98
N TYR A 83 5.00 2.64 22.73
CA TYR A 83 3.58 2.33 22.81
C TYR A 83 3.19 1.31 21.74
N TYR A 84 3.59 1.55 20.48
CA TYR A 84 3.22 0.71 19.36
C TYR A 84 3.70 -0.73 19.55
N LEU A 85 4.97 -0.95 19.89
CA LEU A 85 5.53 -2.29 20.08
C LEU A 85 4.89 -3.05 21.25
N LYS A 86 4.52 -2.33 22.33
CA LYS A 86 3.80 -2.91 23.46
C LYS A 86 2.39 -3.36 23.10
N GLU A 87 1.67 -2.59 22.29
CA GLU A 87 0.37 -3.03 21.74
C GLU A 87 0.55 -4.09 20.65
N LEU A 88 1.69 -4.11 19.95
CA LEU A 88 2.02 -5.10 18.94
C LEU A 88 2.16 -6.51 19.56
N GLU A 89 2.85 -6.61 20.68
CA GLU A 89 3.06 -7.86 21.42
C GLU A 89 1.76 -8.54 21.85
N LYS A 90 0.72 -7.76 22.15
CA LYS A 90 -0.58 -8.27 22.64
C LYS A 90 -1.41 -8.99 21.57
N SER A 91 -1.04 -8.97 20.28
CA SER A 91 -1.82 -9.70 19.28
C SER A 91 -1.78 -11.22 19.52
N GLY A 92 -2.72 -11.96 18.91
CA GLY A 92 -2.66 -13.43 18.88
C GLY A 92 -1.74 -14.00 17.79
N GLU A 93 -1.15 -13.14 16.94
CA GLU A 93 -0.38 -13.55 15.77
C GLU A 93 0.96 -14.20 16.16
N SER A 94 1.41 -15.15 15.35
CA SER A 94 2.68 -15.87 15.54
C SER A 94 3.92 -15.03 15.21
N CYS A 95 3.75 -13.97 14.43
CA CYS A 95 4.80 -13.02 14.07
C CYS A 95 4.22 -11.61 13.91
N ALA A 96 5.09 -10.59 14.01
CA ALA A 96 4.73 -9.18 13.89
C ALA A 96 4.76 -8.71 12.42
N TYR A 97 3.70 -8.02 11.97
CA TYR A 97 3.57 -7.49 10.61
C TYR A 97 3.31 -5.97 10.55
N PRO A 98 4.24 -5.15 11.05
CA PRO A 98 4.05 -3.69 11.11
C PRO A 98 3.86 -3.00 9.76
N ALA A 99 4.27 -3.62 8.65
CA ALA A 99 3.98 -3.11 7.31
C ALA A 99 2.48 -2.85 7.08
N ALA A 100 1.61 -3.80 7.43
CA ALA A 100 0.17 -3.61 7.28
C ALA A 100 -0.38 -2.57 8.26
N ASP A 101 0.08 -2.58 9.51
CA ASP A 101 -0.37 -1.62 10.53
C ASP A 101 -0.09 -0.17 10.07
N LEU A 102 1.12 0.11 9.59
CA LEU A 102 1.51 1.46 9.15
C LEU A 102 0.81 1.89 7.87
N GLU A 103 0.65 0.98 6.90
CA GLU A 103 -0.16 1.24 5.70
C GLU A 103 -1.60 1.62 6.08
N MET A 104 -2.20 0.86 7.01
CA MET A 104 -3.53 1.08 7.52
C MET A 104 -3.67 2.42 8.23
N LEU A 105 -2.70 2.79 9.07
CA LEU A 105 -2.66 4.08 9.74
C LEU A 105 -2.67 5.23 8.73
N SER A 106 -1.85 5.14 7.68
CA SER A 106 -1.80 6.15 6.61
C SER A 106 -3.14 6.30 5.92
N LYS A 107 -3.77 5.20 5.51
CA LYS A 107 -5.10 5.21 4.88
C LYS A 107 -6.15 5.81 5.82
N PHE A 108 -6.13 5.44 7.10
CA PHE A 108 -7.04 5.97 8.12
C PHE A 108 -6.95 7.49 8.22
N ILE A 109 -5.73 8.02 8.36
CA ILE A 109 -5.50 9.45 8.55
C ILE A 109 -5.89 10.23 7.29
N GLN A 110 -5.46 9.78 6.11
CA GLN A 110 -5.77 10.46 4.85
C GLN A 110 -7.27 10.53 4.58
N LYS A 111 -8.01 9.45 4.84
CA LYS A 111 -9.47 9.46 4.71
C LYS A 111 -10.13 10.35 5.76
N LYS A 112 -9.68 10.30 7.03
CA LYS A 112 -10.19 11.16 8.11
C LYS A 112 -9.97 12.65 7.84
N LEU A 113 -8.88 13.00 7.16
CA LEU A 113 -8.56 14.37 6.74
C LEU A 113 -9.14 14.73 5.36
N ASN A 114 -10.00 13.88 4.79
CA ASN A 114 -10.67 14.08 3.49
C ASN A 114 -9.71 14.37 2.33
N TRP A 115 -8.58 13.66 2.28
CA TRP A 115 -7.68 13.78 1.14
C TRP A 115 -8.36 13.34 -0.16
N PRO A 116 -8.15 14.09 -1.26
CA PRO A 116 -8.88 13.86 -2.51
C PRO A 116 -8.51 12.54 -3.18
N GLN A 117 -7.30 12.04 -2.92
CA GLN A 117 -6.75 10.79 -3.41
C GLN A 117 -5.81 10.20 -2.35
N TYR A 118 -5.64 8.88 -2.38
CA TYR A 118 -4.61 8.22 -1.57
C TYR A 118 -3.22 8.53 -2.12
N THR A 119 -2.30 8.93 -1.24
CA THR A 119 -0.89 9.15 -1.54
C THR A 119 -0.06 8.15 -0.74
N LEU A 120 0.95 7.55 -1.35
CA LEU A 120 1.80 6.58 -0.65
C LEU A 120 2.58 7.28 0.48
N PRO A 121 2.56 6.74 1.71
CA PRO A 121 3.33 7.29 2.82
C PRO A 121 4.83 7.09 2.64
N LEU A 122 5.59 8.13 2.98
CA LEU A 122 7.02 8.04 3.28
C LEU A 122 7.19 7.47 4.69
N LEU A 123 8.10 6.52 4.86
CA LEU A 123 8.51 6.07 6.18
C LEU A 123 9.69 6.91 6.68
N ILE A 124 9.63 7.37 7.93
CA ILE A 124 10.74 8.06 8.57
C ILE A 124 10.96 7.39 9.93
N GLY A 125 12.20 7.16 10.30
CA GLY A 125 12.51 6.59 11.60
C GLY A 125 13.77 7.20 12.19
N TYR A 126 13.76 7.40 13.50
CA TYR A 126 14.90 7.86 14.27
C TYR A 126 15.35 6.79 15.28
N SER A 127 16.66 6.53 15.39
CA SER A 127 17.23 5.53 16.31
C SER A 127 16.57 4.14 16.13
N SER A 128 15.95 3.54 17.15
CA SER A 128 15.18 2.29 17.01
C SER A 128 14.04 2.36 15.99
N GLY A 129 13.40 3.51 15.85
CA GLY A 129 12.44 3.78 14.79
C GLY A 129 13.08 3.70 13.41
N ALA A 130 14.35 4.10 13.26
CA ALA A 130 15.10 4.03 12.01
C ALA A 130 15.29 2.57 11.56
N THR A 131 15.49 1.65 12.50
CA THR A 131 15.55 0.22 12.21
C THR A 131 14.19 -0.38 11.94
N LEU A 132 13.15 0.00 12.70
CA LEU A 132 11.79 -0.46 12.46
C LEU A 132 11.31 -0.09 11.05
N VAL A 133 11.54 1.14 10.58
CA VAL A 133 11.09 1.54 9.23
C VAL A 133 11.83 0.84 8.10
N TYR A 134 13.10 0.44 8.29
CA TYR A 134 13.78 -0.45 7.35
C TYR A 134 13.08 -1.80 7.27
N ALA A 135 12.77 -2.39 8.43
CA ALA A 135 12.09 -3.68 8.50
C ALA A 135 10.69 -3.61 7.86
N VAL A 136 9.94 -2.55 8.13
CA VAL A 136 8.63 -2.27 7.53
C VAL A 136 8.75 -2.17 6.00
N LEU A 137 9.72 -1.40 5.47
CA LEU A 137 9.88 -1.26 4.03
C LEU A 137 10.27 -2.59 3.35
N ALA A 138 11.15 -3.37 3.96
CA ALA A 138 11.56 -4.69 3.43
C ALA A 138 10.46 -5.75 3.57
N GLN A 139 9.62 -5.65 4.61
CA GLN A 139 8.48 -6.54 4.82
C GLN A 139 7.33 -6.23 3.85
N ALA A 140 7.19 -4.97 3.45
CA ALA A 140 6.06 -4.49 2.65
C ALA A 140 6.15 -4.93 1.17
N PRO A 141 5.01 -5.33 0.57
CA PRO A 141 4.90 -5.49 -0.87
C PRO A 141 5.24 -4.18 -1.61
N PRO A 142 5.62 -4.24 -2.90
CA PRO A 142 5.93 -3.02 -3.60
C PRO A 142 4.70 -2.16 -3.91
N ASN A 143 4.90 -0.84 -3.89
CA ASN A 143 3.88 0.21 -3.93
C ASN A 143 3.01 0.36 -2.66
N THR A 144 3.46 -0.14 -1.51
CA THR A 144 2.83 0.16 -0.21
C THR A 144 3.34 1.48 0.39
N PHE A 145 4.63 1.75 0.24
CA PHE A 145 5.31 2.96 0.71
C PHE A 145 6.09 3.58 -0.46
N CYS A 146 6.23 4.90 -0.50
CA CYS A 146 7.06 5.55 -1.54
C CYS A 146 8.57 5.38 -1.27
N GLY A 147 8.94 5.06 -0.02
CA GLY A 147 10.30 4.72 0.40
C GLY A 147 10.50 4.98 1.89
N ALA A 148 11.75 5.04 2.34
CA ALA A 148 12.09 5.27 3.74
C ALA A 148 13.32 6.17 3.95
N ILE A 149 13.32 6.93 5.03
CA ILE A 149 14.47 7.69 5.54
C ILE A 149 14.76 7.26 6.98
N SER A 150 15.97 6.76 7.22
CA SER A 150 16.41 6.29 8.54
C SER A 150 17.50 7.21 9.10
N LEU A 151 17.28 7.77 10.30
CA LEU A 151 18.24 8.63 11.01
C LEU A 151 18.87 7.86 12.17
N GLY A 152 20.16 7.55 12.08
CA GLY A 152 20.89 6.78 13.11
C GLY A 152 20.48 5.30 13.14
N PHE A 153 20.56 4.64 11.98
CA PHE A 153 20.17 3.24 11.79
C PHE A 153 21.19 2.27 12.40
N CYS A 154 20.67 1.28 13.14
CA CYS A 154 21.42 0.15 13.68
C CYS A 154 20.91 -1.16 13.05
N PRO A 155 21.72 -1.91 12.27
CA PRO A 155 21.29 -3.16 11.65
C PRO A 155 21.13 -4.32 12.65
N ASP A 156 21.75 -4.23 13.83
CA ASP A 156 21.79 -5.26 14.86
C ASP A 156 20.56 -5.23 15.79
N PHE A 157 19.47 -4.66 15.31
CA PHE A 157 18.30 -4.36 16.11
C PHE A 157 17.04 -5.04 15.56
N CYS A 158 16.84 -6.30 15.93
CA CYS A 158 15.59 -7.04 15.80
C CYS A 158 15.35 -7.75 17.15
N PRO A 159 14.14 -7.70 17.70
CA PRO A 159 13.89 -7.17 19.04
C PRO A 159 14.38 -8.07 20.18
N ASP A 160 15.32 -7.54 20.96
CA ASP A 160 15.28 -7.54 22.43
C ASP A 160 15.08 -6.10 22.95
N LEU A 161 14.35 -5.31 22.14
CA LEU A 161 13.59 -4.16 22.61
C LEU A 161 12.56 -4.68 23.61
N GLY A 162 12.61 -4.20 24.84
CA GLY A 162 11.91 -4.73 26.02
C GLY A 162 10.37 -4.83 26.00
N ALA A 163 9.71 -5.01 24.86
CA ALA A 163 8.28 -5.26 24.74
C ALA A 163 7.86 -6.26 23.64
N LEU A 164 8.61 -6.47 22.54
CA LEU A 164 8.19 -7.35 21.44
C LEU A 164 9.07 -8.60 21.37
N HIS A 165 8.56 -9.75 21.81
CA HIS A 165 9.33 -11.02 21.81
C HIS A 165 9.08 -11.86 20.56
N LYS A 166 8.02 -11.53 19.82
CA LYS A 166 7.65 -12.25 18.61
C LYS A 166 8.58 -11.90 17.45
N PRO A 167 8.90 -12.88 16.58
CA PRO A 167 9.63 -12.58 15.37
C PRO A 167 8.83 -11.68 14.44
N PHE A 168 9.51 -10.92 13.58
CA PHE A 168 8.86 -10.25 12.47
C PHE A 168 8.50 -11.27 11.40
N CYS A 169 7.31 -11.18 10.81
CA CYS A 169 7.01 -11.99 9.64
C CYS A 169 7.93 -11.56 8.50
N ARG A 170 8.39 -12.52 7.68
CA ARG A 170 9.30 -12.21 6.57
C ARG A 170 8.67 -11.35 5.48
N GLY A 171 7.35 -11.40 5.33
CA GLY A 171 6.64 -10.61 4.33
C GLY A 171 7.24 -10.79 2.94
N TYR A 172 7.39 -9.67 2.22
CA TYR A 172 7.84 -9.68 0.83
C TYR A 172 9.36 -9.93 0.67
N GLY A 173 10.19 -9.33 1.53
CA GLY A 173 11.65 -9.41 1.39
C GLY A 173 12.44 -9.21 2.68
N LEU A 174 11.78 -9.22 3.85
CA LEU A 174 12.45 -9.10 5.14
C LEU A 174 13.07 -10.44 5.52
N GLU A 175 14.38 -10.43 5.74
CA GLU A 175 15.13 -11.59 6.23
C GLU A 175 15.82 -11.24 7.55
N TRP A 176 15.88 -12.21 8.45
CA TRP A 176 16.55 -12.06 9.74
C TRP A 176 17.05 -13.41 10.23
N LYS A 177 18.06 -13.36 11.10
CA LYS A 177 18.60 -14.53 11.81
C LYS A 177 18.59 -14.28 13.31
N THR A 178 18.42 -15.33 14.10
CA THR A 178 18.70 -15.28 15.53
C THR A 178 20.20 -15.33 15.78
N GLU A 179 20.70 -14.56 16.74
CA GLU A 179 22.10 -14.68 17.15
C GLU A 179 22.22 -15.56 18.41
N PRO A 180 23.07 -16.59 18.42
CA PRO A 180 23.22 -17.47 19.58
C PRO A 180 23.82 -16.78 20.82
N HIS A 181 24.58 -15.70 20.60
CA HIS A 181 25.38 -15.02 21.64
C HIS A 181 24.86 -13.62 22.00
N ARG A 182 23.86 -13.11 21.28
CA ARG A 182 23.13 -11.89 21.61
C ARG A 182 21.66 -12.27 21.80
N LYS A 183 21.04 -11.76 22.86
CA LYS A 183 19.59 -11.81 23.01
C LYS A 183 18.99 -11.01 21.83
N GLY A 184 18.34 -11.69 20.87
CA GLY A 184 17.60 -11.05 19.77
C GLY A 184 17.81 -11.66 18.38
N CYS A 185 17.30 -10.95 17.38
CA CYS A 185 17.56 -11.19 15.96
C CYS A 185 18.38 -10.06 15.34
N VAL A 186 18.99 -10.34 14.19
CA VAL A 186 19.68 -9.36 13.36
C VAL A 186 19.02 -9.39 11.99
N PHE A 187 18.60 -8.22 11.50
CA PHE A 187 18.09 -8.10 10.14
C PHE A 187 19.21 -8.34 9.15
N LEU A 188 18.90 -9.02 8.05
CA LEU A 188 19.81 -9.22 6.93
C LEU A 188 19.56 -8.14 5.87
N PRO A 189 20.58 -7.79 5.05
CA PRO A 189 20.40 -6.88 3.93
C PRO A 189 19.33 -7.40 2.96
N ALA A 190 18.30 -6.61 2.71
CA ALA A 190 17.23 -6.96 1.78
C ALA A 190 17.78 -7.00 0.33
N THR A 191 17.50 -8.09 -0.38
CA THR A 191 17.90 -8.26 -1.78
C THR A 191 16.87 -7.67 -2.76
N ASN A 192 15.64 -7.45 -2.27
CA ASN A 192 14.52 -6.93 -3.04
C ASN A 192 13.75 -5.88 -2.21
N LEU A 193 14.21 -4.63 -2.25
CA LEU A 193 13.54 -3.53 -1.59
C LEU A 193 12.58 -2.83 -2.55
N SER A 194 11.35 -2.62 -2.10
CA SER A 194 10.24 -2.10 -2.90
C SER A 194 10.25 -0.59 -3.16
N GLY A 195 11.13 0.15 -2.48
CA GLY A 195 11.25 1.61 -2.56
C GLY A 195 12.66 2.07 -2.24
N HIS A 196 12.95 3.34 -2.51
CA HIS A 196 14.23 3.95 -2.18
C HIS A 196 14.38 4.06 -0.67
N TRP A 197 15.56 3.71 -0.16
CA TRP A 197 15.88 3.81 1.26
C TRP A 197 17.15 4.60 1.46
N ILE A 198 17.05 5.71 2.20
CA ILE A 198 18.19 6.58 2.48
C ILE A 198 18.47 6.60 3.97
N VAL A 199 19.72 6.33 4.34
CA VAL A 199 20.20 6.39 5.72
C VAL A 199 21.02 7.65 5.92
N LEU A 200 20.62 8.50 6.86
CA LEU A 200 21.44 9.58 7.38
C LEU A 200 22.22 9.04 8.59
N GLN A 201 23.54 8.86 8.45
CA GLN A 201 24.38 8.26 9.49
C GLN A 201 25.41 9.26 10.02
N GLY A 202 25.42 9.47 11.35
CA GLY A 202 26.44 10.26 12.02
C GLY A 202 27.79 9.57 12.06
N ILE A 203 28.87 10.24 11.67
CA ILE A 203 30.24 9.68 11.77
C ILE A 203 30.69 9.58 13.24
N THR A 204 30.19 10.46 14.11
CA THR A 204 30.52 10.45 15.55
C THR A 204 29.51 9.63 16.37
N ASP A 205 28.67 8.83 15.71
CA ASP A 205 27.76 7.91 16.39
C ASP A 205 28.57 6.84 17.16
N GLN A 206 28.24 6.67 18.45
CA GLN A 206 28.88 5.72 19.37
C GLN A 206 27.91 4.60 19.79
N VAL A 207 26.65 4.66 19.33
CA VAL A 207 25.60 3.66 19.58
C VAL A 207 25.51 2.73 18.39
N CYS A 208 25.31 3.29 17.19
CA CYS A 208 25.36 2.55 15.93
C CYS A 208 26.73 2.77 15.29
N GLU A 209 27.54 1.71 15.17
CA GLU A 209 28.87 1.82 14.59
C GLU A 209 28.80 2.22 13.09
N PRO A 210 29.31 3.39 12.69
CA PRO A 210 29.09 3.91 11.33
C PRO A 210 29.64 3.00 10.22
N ALA A 211 30.75 2.32 10.48
CA ALA A 211 31.35 1.39 9.51
C ALA A 211 30.48 0.14 9.28
N ILE A 212 29.86 -0.40 10.33
CA ILE A 212 28.94 -1.53 10.22
C ILE A 212 27.68 -1.10 9.48
N THR A 213 27.12 0.06 9.83
CA THR A 213 25.95 0.62 9.15
C THR A 213 26.23 0.85 7.67
N GLU A 214 27.37 1.45 7.31
CA GLU A 214 27.74 1.67 5.92
C GLU A 214 27.90 0.36 5.13
N ALA A 215 28.55 -0.65 5.73
CA ALA A 215 28.70 -1.97 5.12
C ALA A 215 27.36 -2.67 4.91
N PHE A 216 26.40 -2.50 5.82
CA PHE A 216 25.05 -3.04 5.71
C PHE A 216 24.28 -2.36 4.55
N VAL A 217 24.23 -1.03 4.54
CA VAL A 217 23.44 -0.28 3.55
C VAL A 217 23.94 -0.55 2.13
N LYS A 218 25.26 -0.67 1.93
CA LYS A 218 25.85 -1.01 0.60
C LYS A 218 25.42 -2.36 0.05
N GLN A 219 24.99 -3.29 0.91
CA GLN A 219 24.48 -4.61 0.48
C GLN A 219 23.00 -4.59 0.12
N VAL A 220 22.27 -3.54 0.54
CA VAL A 220 20.84 -3.41 0.24
C VAL A 220 20.67 -2.78 -1.14
N LYS A 221 20.04 -3.52 -2.06
CA LYS A 221 19.76 -3.00 -3.41
C LYS A 221 18.75 -1.85 -3.31
N GLY A 222 19.14 -0.66 -3.76
CA GLY A 222 18.34 0.57 -3.62
C GLY A 222 18.54 1.31 -2.30
N GLY A 223 19.48 0.87 -1.47
CA GLY A 223 19.94 1.58 -0.28
C GLY A 223 20.99 2.65 -0.62
N GLU A 224 20.82 3.83 -0.04
CA GLU A 224 21.77 4.95 -0.10
C GLU A 224 22.13 5.36 1.34
N ILE A 225 23.38 5.78 1.55
CA ILE A 225 23.84 6.29 2.85
C ILE A 225 24.51 7.65 2.68
N ILE A 226 24.14 8.59 3.53
CA ILE A 226 24.72 9.92 3.64
C ILE A 226 25.41 10.03 5.00
N MET A 227 26.73 10.11 4.97
CA MET A 227 27.56 10.25 6.16
C MET A 227 27.62 11.72 6.62
N LEU A 228 27.31 11.95 7.90
CA LEU A 228 27.21 13.27 8.52
C LEU A 228 28.41 13.49 9.47
N PRO A 229 29.41 14.31 9.10
CA PRO A 229 30.72 14.31 9.76
C PRO A 229 30.75 14.63 11.25
N THR A 230 29.88 15.53 11.71
CA THR A 230 29.88 16.04 13.10
C THR A 230 28.60 15.72 13.85
N VAL A 231 27.87 14.69 13.41
CA VAL A 231 26.60 14.25 13.99
C VAL A 231 26.82 12.96 14.75
N GLY A 232 26.38 12.92 16.01
CA GLY A 232 26.32 11.70 16.81
C GLY A 232 24.90 11.12 16.85
N HIS A 233 24.71 10.01 17.55
CA HIS A 233 23.45 9.25 17.58
C HIS A 233 22.21 10.09 17.89
N GLY A 234 22.38 11.13 18.72
CA GLY A 234 21.27 11.95 19.18
C GLY A 234 20.75 12.98 18.18
N PHE A 235 21.44 13.25 17.06
CA PHE A 235 21.05 14.30 16.10
C PHE A 235 20.71 15.65 16.76
N SER A 236 21.43 16.01 17.83
CA SER A 236 21.07 17.11 18.74
C SER A 236 21.22 18.52 18.16
N ASP A 237 21.93 18.67 17.05
CA ASP A 237 22.21 19.95 16.40
C ASP A 237 21.60 19.93 14.98
N PRO A 238 20.39 20.50 14.80
CA PRO A 238 19.66 20.50 13.53
C PRO A 238 20.46 21.07 12.35
N VAL A 239 21.32 22.07 12.61
CA VAL A 239 22.13 22.72 11.57
C VAL A 239 23.03 21.72 10.83
N LYS A 240 23.45 20.66 11.51
CA LYS A 240 24.41 19.68 10.97
C LYS A 240 23.79 18.59 10.11
N TRP A 241 22.49 18.34 10.22
CA TRP A 241 21.82 17.24 9.50
C TRP A 241 20.65 17.69 8.62
N MET A 242 19.94 18.77 8.98
CA MET A 242 18.83 19.31 8.18
C MET A 242 19.18 19.62 6.72
N PRO A 243 20.39 20.11 6.37
CA PRO A 243 20.74 20.38 4.97
C PRO A 243 20.66 19.14 4.06
N GLN A 244 20.82 17.93 4.61
CA GLN A 244 20.74 16.67 3.87
C GLN A 244 19.32 16.09 3.83
N VAL A 245 18.42 16.56 4.71
CA VAL A 245 17.04 16.06 4.78
C VAL A 245 16.25 16.38 3.51
N LYS A 246 16.31 17.61 3.03
CA LYS A 246 15.55 18.03 1.84
C LYS A 246 15.99 17.26 0.57
N PRO A 247 17.29 17.14 0.25
CA PRO A 247 17.75 16.30 -0.86
C PRO A 247 17.31 14.83 -0.72
N ALA A 248 17.46 14.24 0.47
CA ALA A 248 17.05 12.86 0.72
C ALA A 248 15.53 12.67 0.52
N PHE A 249 14.72 13.57 1.09
CA PHE A 249 13.28 13.59 0.90
C PHE A 249 12.89 13.65 -0.57
N LEU A 250 13.44 14.61 -1.32
CA LEU A 250 13.12 14.78 -2.74
C LEU A 250 13.53 13.55 -3.57
N SER A 251 14.65 12.91 -3.27
CA SER A 251 15.10 11.68 -3.93
C SER A 251 14.11 10.52 -3.71
N VAL A 252 13.60 10.36 -2.49
CA VAL A 252 12.63 9.30 -2.17
C VAL A 252 11.29 9.57 -2.84
N VAL A 253 10.70 10.77 -2.67
CA VAL A 253 9.34 11.06 -3.19
C VAL A 253 9.29 11.22 -4.72
N ALA A 254 10.42 11.46 -5.40
CA ALA A 254 10.46 11.52 -6.85
C ALA A 254 10.16 10.16 -7.53
N ASN A 255 10.51 9.04 -6.88
CA ASN A 255 10.31 7.71 -7.45
C ASN A 255 8.86 7.24 -7.44
N ASP A 256 8.01 7.80 -6.58
CA ASP A 256 6.57 7.57 -6.55
C ASP A 256 5.88 7.90 -7.90
N LYS A 257 6.47 8.80 -8.70
CA LYS A 257 5.92 9.24 -10.00
C LYS A 257 6.28 8.34 -11.17
N THR A 258 7.19 7.37 -11.02
CA THR A 258 7.84 6.69 -12.16
C THR A 258 7.09 5.49 -12.74
N ALA A 259 5.93 5.11 -12.19
CA ALA A 259 5.17 3.95 -12.66
C ALA A 259 3.80 4.29 -13.29
N ARG A 260 3.70 5.37 -14.07
CA ARG A 260 2.49 5.62 -14.89
C ARG A 260 2.83 5.55 -16.38
N PRO A 261 2.58 4.41 -17.06
CA PRO A 261 2.61 4.36 -18.50
C PRO A 261 1.64 5.40 -19.08
N LEU A 262 1.99 5.95 -20.25
CA LEU A 262 1.16 6.89 -20.99
C LEU A 262 -0.15 6.22 -21.42
N GLN A 263 -1.21 6.41 -20.66
CA GLN A 263 -2.54 5.93 -21.03
C GLN A 263 -3.23 6.88 -22.03
N PRO A 264 -4.00 6.34 -22.99
CA PRO A 264 -4.83 7.15 -23.86
C PRO A 264 -5.84 7.97 -23.07
N VAL A 265 -6.23 9.12 -23.62
CA VAL A 265 -6.99 10.18 -22.93
C VAL A 265 -8.29 9.67 -22.27
N SER A 266 -8.91 8.60 -22.77
CA SER A 266 -10.16 8.03 -22.24
C SER A 266 -10.02 7.14 -21.00
N LEU A 267 -8.81 6.66 -20.67
CA LEU A 267 -8.55 5.83 -19.47
C LEU A 267 -7.72 6.55 -18.41
N LYS A 268 -7.21 7.77 -18.70
CA LYS A 268 -6.31 8.54 -17.81
C LYS A 268 -6.83 8.74 -16.38
N ASP A 269 -8.13 8.68 -16.15
CA ASP A 269 -8.73 8.88 -14.84
C ASP A 269 -8.86 7.59 -14.02
N LEU A 270 -8.51 6.44 -14.61
CA LEU A 270 -8.54 5.14 -13.94
C LEU A 270 -7.16 4.77 -13.40
N PRO A 271 -7.08 4.22 -12.17
CA PRO A 271 -5.82 3.80 -11.57
C PRO A 271 -5.44 2.40 -12.06
N LEU A 272 -5.07 2.32 -13.35
CA LEU A 272 -4.73 1.06 -14.01
C LEU A 272 -3.24 0.75 -13.95
N VAL A 273 -2.90 -0.54 -13.82
CA VAL A 273 -1.54 -1.07 -13.88
C VAL A 273 -1.44 -2.07 -15.01
N GLU A 274 -0.60 -1.79 -16.01
CA GLU A 274 -0.33 -2.72 -17.10
C GLU A 274 0.82 -3.66 -16.72
N VAL A 275 0.61 -4.96 -16.88
CA VAL A 275 1.62 -6.01 -16.75
C VAL A 275 1.74 -6.73 -18.10
N PRO A 276 2.76 -6.37 -18.92
CA PRO A 276 2.96 -6.99 -20.23
C PRO A 276 3.22 -8.49 -20.12
N ALA A 277 2.83 -9.27 -21.14
CA ALA A 277 3.17 -10.68 -21.23
C ALA A 277 4.68 -10.88 -21.42
N GLN A 278 5.26 -11.84 -20.69
CA GLN A 278 6.69 -12.20 -20.76
C GLN A 278 6.93 -13.59 -21.38
N GLY A 279 5.93 -14.48 -21.31
CA GLY A 279 6.00 -15.83 -21.88
C GLY A 279 5.48 -15.93 -23.32
N PRO A 280 5.77 -17.04 -24.03
CA PRO A 280 5.16 -17.32 -25.33
C PRO A 280 3.62 -17.36 -25.19
N GLY A 281 2.95 -16.68 -26.12
CA GLY A 281 1.57 -16.23 -25.98
C GLY A 281 0.57 -17.32 -25.62
N ALA A 282 -0.13 -17.12 -24.51
CA ALA A 282 -1.49 -17.61 -24.41
C ALA A 282 -2.28 -16.88 -25.51
N ASP A 283 -2.59 -17.60 -26.59
CA ASP A 283 -3.19 -17.00 -27.78
C ASP A 283 -4.56 -16.39 -27.43
N ASN A 284 -4.73 -15.14 -27.87
CA ASN A 284 -5.97 -14.38 -27.89
C ASN A 284 -6.65 -14.05 -26.54
N VAL A 285 -6.00 -14.20 -25.39
CA VAL A 285 -6.59 -13.81 -24.08
C VAL A 285 -5.81 -12.69 -23.36
N LEU A 286 -6.54 -11.82 -22.65
CA LEU A 286 -6.01 -10.92 -21.61
C LEU A 286 -6.68 -11.19 -20.27
N ALA A 287 -6.05 -10.77 -19.17
CA ALA A 287 -6.70 -10.74 -17.87
C ALA A 287 -6.97 -9.30 -17.41
N VAL A 288 -8.15 -9.06 -16.86
CA VAL A 288 -8.48 -7.86 -16.09
C VAL A 288 -8.56 -8.27 -14.62
N VAL A 289 -7.70 -7.69 -13.78
CA VAL A 289 -7.66 -7.96 -12.34
C VAL A 289 -8.22 -6.75 -11.58
N VAL A 290 -9.24 -6.94 -10.76
CA VAL A 290 -9.75 -5.93 -9.82
C VAL A 290 -9.22 -6.26 -8.43
N SER A 291 -8.37 -5.37 -7.88
CA SER A 291 -7.59 -5.70 -6.69
C SER A 291 -8.43 -5.74 -5.41
N GLY A 292 -7.83 -6.25 -4.33
CA GLY A 292 -8.36 -6.07 -2.98
C GLY A 292 -8.38 -4.60 -2.52
N ASP A 293 -8.91 -4.37 -1.32
CA ASP A 293 -8.97 -3.07 -0.64
C ASP A 293 -7.58 -2.52 -0.26
N GLY A 294 -6.57 -3.38 -0.18
CA GLY A 294 -5.15 -3.03 -0.12
C GLY A 294 -4.66 -2.23 -1.33
N GLY A 295 -5.33 -2.32 -2.48
CA GLY A 295 -4.87 -1.78 -3.77
C GLY A 295 -4.03 -2.80 -4.55
N TRP A 296 -3.28 -2.33 -5.56
CA TRP A 296 -2.46 -3.20 -6.42
C TRP A 296 -1.18 -3.67 -5.72
N ALA A 297 -1.31 -4.64 -4.81
CA ALA A 297 -0.25 -5.13 -3.93
C ALA A 297 -0.19 -6.66 -3.90
N GLY A 298 0.78 -7.22 -3.17
CA GLY A 298 0.94 -8.64 -2.84
C GLY A 298 0.29 -9.64 -3.81
N ILE A 299 -0.84 -10.22 -3.38
CA ILE A 299 -1.61 -11.27 -4.07
C ILE A 299 -1.95 -10.87 -5.51
N ASP A 300 -2.46 -9.65 -5.72
CA ASP A 300 -2.88 -9.17 -7.04
C ASP A 300 -1.70 -9.14 -8.02
N ARG A 301 -0.54 -8.67 -7.53
CA ARG A 301 0.70 -8.62 -8.31
C ARG A 301 1.25 -10.00 -8.60
N ASP A 302 1.24 -10.91 -7.64
CA ASP A 302 1.82 -12.23 -7.81
C ASP A 302 0.98 -13.09 -8.77
N ILE A 303 -0.36 -12.98 -8.69
CA ILE A 303 -1.25 -13.55 -9.70
C ILE A 303 -0.96 -12.93 -11.06
N ALA A 304 -0.95 -11.60 -11.17
CA ALA A 304 -0.71 -10.91 -12.45
C ALA A 304 0.66 -11.25 -13.07
N ASN A 305 1.71 -11.31 -12.26
CA ASN A 305 3.05 -11.67 -12.69
C ASN A 305 3.13 -13.12 -13.14
N THR A 306 2.42 -14.03 -12.46
CA THR A 306 2.36 -15.44 -12.87
C THR A 306 1.64 -15.59 -14.21
N LEU A 307 0.50 -14.91 -14.40
CA LEU A 307 -0.20 -14.86 -15.69
C LEU A 307 0.69 -14.29 -16.80
N SER A 308 1.40 -13.20 -16.53
CA SER A 308 2.35 -12.56 -17.45
C SER A 308 3.48 -13.52 -17.86
N ARG A 309 4.10 -14.22 -16.91
CA ARG A 309 5.13 -15.25 -17.20
C ARG A 309 4.58 -16.39 -18.05
N LYS A 310 3.29 -16.69 -17.96
CA LYS A 310 2.59 -17.70 -18.78
C LYS A 310 2.02 -17.12 -20.09
N GLY A 311 2.37 -15.89 -20.44
CA GLY A 311 2.04 -15.28 -21.73
C GLY A 311 0.68 -14.57 -21.80
N VAL A 312 -0.01 -14.36 -20.67
CA VAL A 312 -1.26 -13.57 -20.61
C VAL A 312 -0.94 -12.15 -20.14
N PRO A 313 -1.16 -11.11 -20.97
CA PRO A 313 -1.03 -9.73 -20.51
C PRO A 313 -2.16 -9.39 -19.54
N VAL A 314 -1.84 -8.59 -18.52
CA VAL A 314 -2.78 -8.24 -17.45
C VAL A 314 -2.94 -6.75 -17.34
N VAL A 315 -4.17 -6.27 -17.25
CA VAL A 315 -4.49 -4.93 -16.77
C VAL A 315 -5.13 -5.03 -15.39
N GLY A 316 -4.49 -4.42 -14.40
CA GLY A 316 -4.99 -4.27 -13.05
C GLY A 316 -5.79 -2.99 -12.86
N LEU A 317 -6.92 -3.05 -12.15
CA LEU A 317 -7.62 -1.90 -11.58
C LEU A 317 -7.32 -1.85 -10.07
N ASN A 318 -6.61 -0.82 -9.63
CA ASN A 318 -6.30 -0.61 -8.21
C ASN A 318 -7.55 -0.13 -7.46
N SER A 319 -8.21 -1.04 -6.75
CA SER A 319 -9.47 -0.79 -6.04
C SER A 319 -9.35 0.25 -4.94
N LEU A 320 -8.21 0.32 -4.23
CA LEU A 320 -7.98 1.34 -3.20
C LEU A 320 -8.07 2.76 -3.79
N GLN A 321 -7.39 3.01 -4.90
CA GLN A 321 -7.44 4.32 -5.55
C GLN A 321 -8.80 4.55 -6.22
N TYR A 322 -9.40 3.51 -6.82
CA TYR A 322 -10.63 3.63 -7.58
C TYR A 322 -11.86 3.91 -6.70
N PHE A 323 -11.96 3.19 -5.57
CA PHE A 323 -13.02 3.31 -4.56
C PHE A 323 -12.63 4.20 -3.38
N TRP A 324 -11.55 4.98 -3.51
CA TRP A 324 -11.20 6.03 -2.53
C TRP A 324 -12.37 6.99 -2.30
N LYS A 325 -13.13 7.24 -3.38
CA LYS A 325 -14.45 7.88 -3.35
C LYS A 325 -15.50 6.84 -3.70
N ARG A 326 -16.70 7.00 -3.14
CA ARG A 326 -17.85 6.16 -3.45
C ARG A 326 -18.11 6.10 -4.95
N ARG A 327 -18.39 4.90 -5.45
CA ARG A 327 -18.83 4.64 -6.83
C ARG A 327 -20.18 3.95 -6.83
N THR A 328 -20.84 3.93 -7.98
CA THR A 328 -22.04 3.10 -8.19
C THR A 328 -21.70 1.82 -8.97
N PRO A 329 -22.52 0.75 -8.86
CA PRO A 329 -22.41 -0.42 -9.72
C PRO A 329 -22.41 -0.06 -11.22
N GLU A 330 -23.24 0.91 -11.62
CA GLU A 330 -23.37 1.36 -13.00
C GLU A 330 -22.12 2.11 -13.48
N GLU A 331 -21.54 2.97 -12.65
CA GLU A 331 -20.26 3.62 -12.94
C GLU A 331 -19.13 2.60 -13.08
N SER A 332 -19.04 1.67 -12.13
CA SER A 332 -17.98 0.66 -12.09
C SER A 332 -18.07 -0.29 -13.28
N SER A 333 -19.28 -0.70 -13.69
CA SER A 333 -19.50 -1.47 -14.91
C SER A 333 -19.07 -0.73 -16.18
N ARG A 334 -19.42 0.55 -16.31
CA ARG A 334 -19.01 1.37 -17.47
C ARG A 334 -17.50 1.52 -17.56
N ASP A 335 -16.81 1.64 -16.44
CA ASP A 335 -15.35 1.73 -16.44
C ASP A 335 -14.71 0.37 -16.75
N LEU A 336 -15.26 -0.74 -16.27
CA LEU A 336 -14.85 -2.09 -16.68
C LEU A 336 -15.04 -2.30 -18.19
N GLU A 337 -16.17 -1.86 -18.74
CA GLU A 337 -16.42 -1.90 -20.19
C GLU A 337 -15.33 -1.16 -20.97
N LYS A 338 -15.00 0.08 -20.56
CA LYS A 338 -13.94 0.86 -21.20
C LYS A 338 -12.59 0.13 -21.16
N ILE A 339 -12.24 -0.45 -20.02
CA ILE A 339 -11.00 -1.22 -19.83
C ILE A 339 -10.97 -2.41 -20.80
N ILE A 340 -11.99 -3.27 -20.76
CA ILE A 340 -12.02 -4.49 -21.59
C ILE A 340 -11.96 -4.12 -23.07
N ARG A 341 -12.82 -3.19 -23.54
CA ARG A 341 -12.83 -2.78 -24.95
C ARG A 341 -11.49 -2.22 -25.41
N HIS A 342 -10.88 -1.38 -24.59
CA HIS A 342 -9.60 -0.77 -24.92
C HIS A 342 -8.50 -1.84 -25.08
N TYR A 343 -8.36 -2.74 -24.11
CA TYR A 343 -7.25 -3.69 -24.11
C TYR A 343 -7.47 -4.89 -25.04
N LEU A 344 -8.71 -5.28 -25.33
CA LEU A 344 -8.98 -6.24 -26.41
C LEU A 344 -8.43 -5.71 -27.75
N VAL A 345 -8.70 -4.45 -28.07
CA VAL A 345 -8.21 -3.83 -29.32
C VAL A 345 -6.70 -3.56 -29.26
N ASN A 346 -6.23 -2.88 -28.20
CA ASN A 346 -4.85 -2.40 -28.12
C ASN A 346 -3.82 -3.53 -27.98
N TRP A 347 -4.20 -4.65 -27.35
CA TRP A 347 -3.33 -5.82 -27.21
C TRP A 347 -3.64 -6.94 -28.20
N GLY A 348 -4.57 -6.71 -29.14
CA GLY A 348 -4.94 -7.69 -30.17
C GLY A 348 -5.45 -9.00 -29.57
N LYS A 349 -6.32 -8.93 -28.56
CA LYS A 349 -6.90 -10.09 -27.87
C LYS A 349 -8.38 -10.19 -28.18
N GLU A 350 -8.90 -11.42 -28.14
CA GLU A 350 -10.31 -11.71 -28.47
C GLU A 350 -11.12 -12.07 -27.22
N ARG A 351 -10.46 -12.53 -26.15
CA ARG A 351 -11.11 -12.96 -24.91
C ARG A 351 -10.52 -12.26 -23.70
N ALA A 352 -11.35 -12.07 -22.68
CA ALA A 352 -10.94 -11.58 -21.37
C ALA A 352 -11.18 -12.64 -20.29
N ILE A 353 -10.30 -12.68 -19.29
CA ILE A 353 -10.53 -13.31 -18.00
C ILE A 353 -10.74 -12.17 -17.00
N LEU A 354 -11.79 -12.24 -16.20
CA LEU A 354 -12.02 -11.29 -15.11
C LEU A 354 -11.64 -11.94 -13.79
N ILE A 355 -10.81 -11.27 -12.99
CA ILE A 355 -10.31 -11.78 -11.72
C ILE A 355 -10.56 -10.69 -10.68
N GLY A 356 -11.20 -11.04 -9.57
CA GLY A 356 -11.38 -10.14 -8.43
C GLY A 356 -10.86 -10.78 -7.15
N TYR A 357 -10.10 -10.03 -6.35
CA TYR A 357 -9.63 -10.47 -5.03
C TYR A 357 -10.25 -9.62 -3.92
N SER A 358 -10.72 -10.26 -2.84
CA SER A 358 -11.31 -9.60 -1.66
C SER A 358 -12.39 -8.59 -2.07
N LEU A 359 -12.27 -7.31 -1.70
CA LEU A 359 -13.12 -6.21 -2.21
C LEU A 359 -13.37 -6.27 -3.73
N GLY A 360 -12.33 -6.59 -4.51
CA GLY A 360 -12.42 -6.76 -5.96
C GLY A 360 -13.31 -7.93 -6.36
N ALA A 361 -13.28 -9.04 -5.61
CA ALA A 361 -14.16 -10.19 -5.80
C ALA A 361 -15.63 -9.86 -5.50
N ASP A 362 -15.88 -8.92 -4.59
CA ASP A 362 -17.23 -8.52 -4.20
C ASP A 362 -17.89 -7.58 -5.21
N VAL A 363 -17.12 -6.62 -5.73
CA VAL A 363 -17.62 -5.64 -6.71
C VAL A 363 -17.69 -6.20 -8.13
N LEU A 364 -16.81 -7.15 -8.48
CA LEU A 364 -16.71 -7.66 -9.84
C LEU A 364 -18.02 -8.29 -10.37
N PRO A 365 -18.81 -9.06 -9.59
CA PRO A 365 -20.12 -9.54 -10.03
C PRO A 365 -21.09 -8.44 -10.46
N PHE A 366 -21.11 -7.32 -9.75
CA PHE A 366 -21.94 -6.15 -10.09
C PHE A 366 -21.45 -5.47 -11.37
N MET A 367 -20.13 -5.39 -11.56
CA MET A 367 -19.52 -4.81 -12.76
C MET A 367 -19.79 -5.69 -13.98
N ALA A 368 -19.51 -6.99 -13.87
CA ALA A 368 -19.62 -7.94 -14.96
C ALA A 368 -21.08 -8.14 -15.42
N ASN A 369 -22.04 -8.23 -14.49
CA ASN A 369 -23.43 -8.54 -14.86
C ASN A 369 -24.19 -7.37 -15.51
N ARG A 370 -23.57 -6.17 -15.53
CA ARG A 370 -24.06 -4.97 -16.19
C ARG A 370 -23.31 -4.66 -17.49
N LEU A 371 -22.36 -5.49 -17.90
CA LEU A 371 -21.69 -5.33 -19.20
C LEU A 371 -22.69 -5.55 -20.34
N PRO A 372 -22.52 -4.88 -21.49
CA PRO A 372 -23.24 -5.24 -22.71
C PRO A 372 -23.04 -6.72 -23.03
N ARG A 373 -24.11 -7.39 -23.46
CA ARG A 373 -24.07 -8.85 -23.72
C ARG A 373 -22.96 -9.24 -24.69
N GLU A 374 -22.74 -8.43 -25.73
CA GLU A 374 -21.68 -8.66 -26.71
C GLU A 374 -20.29 -8.65 -26.05
N LEU A 375 -20.03 -7.72 -25.13
CA LEU A 375 -18.77 -7.69 -24.39
C LEU A 375 -18.66 -8.85 -23.39
N LEU A 376 -19.75 -9.19 -22.71
CA LEU A 376 -19.78 -10.31 -21.77
C LEU A 376 -19.52 -11.66 -22.47
N ASP A 377 -19.80 -11.78 -23.76
CA ASP A 377 -19.50 -12.97 -24.55
C ASP A 377 -18.00 -13.12 -24.89
N HIS A 378 -17.23 -12.04 -24.82
CA HIS A 378 -15.77 -12.09 -24.84
C HIS A 378 -15.17 -12.52 -23.48
N VAL A 379 -15.95 -12.53 -22.39
CA VAL A 379 -15.49 -12.97 -21.07
C VAL A 379 -15.53 -14.50 -20.99
N SER A 380 -14.35 -15.10 -21.00
CA SER A 380 -14.16 -16.55 -20.98
C SER A 380 -14.28 -17.19 -19.60
N LEU A 381 -13.91 -16.45 -18.55
CA LEU A 381 -13.93 -16.92 -17.18
C LEU A 381 -13.99 -15.72 -16.21
N ILE A 382 -14.70 -15.91 -15.10
CA ILE A 382 -14.74 -15.00 -13.95
C ILE A 382 -14.21 -15.74 -12.73
N ALA A 383 -13.13 -15.26 -12.13
CA ALA A 383 -12.55 -15.80 -10.90
C ALA A 383 -12.80 -14.83 -9.73
N LEU A 384 -13.44 -15.31 -8.68
CA LEU A 384 -13.71 -14.58 -7.45
C LEU A 384 -12.88 -15.19 -6.32
N LEU A 385 -11.95 -14.42 -5.76
CA LEU A 385 -10.98 -14.89 -4.77
C LEU A 385 -11.31 -14.26 -3.42
N GLY A 386 -11.77 -15.07 -2.47
CA GLY A 386 -12.20 -14.62 -1.15
C GLY A 386 -13.37 -13.64 -1.16
N PRO A 387 -14.48 -13.87 -1.90
CA PRO A 387 -15.62 -12.96 -1.88
C PRO A 387 -16.41 -13.07 -0.57
N ASP A 388 -16.85 -11.91 -0.08
CA ASP A 388 -17.78 -11.73 1.03
C ASP A 388 -19.24 -11.78 0.56
N GLU A 389 -20.17 -11.94 1.50
CA GLU A 389 -21.60 -12.03 1.18
C GLU A 389 -22.24 -10.71 0.75
N LYS A 390 -21.65 -9.58 1.15
CA LYS A 390 -22.21 -8.24 0.99
C LYS A 390 -21.07 -7.22 0.82
N ILE A 391 -21.35 -6.11 0.14
CA ILE A 391 -20.35 -5.05 -0.13
C ILE A 391 -20.94 -3.64 -0.15
N ASP A 392 -20.14 -2.62 0.22
CA ASP A 392 -20.41 -1.21 -0.09
C ASP A 392 -19.36 -0.70 -1.09
N PHE A 393 -19.78 0.09 -2.08
CA PHE A 393 -18.92 0.62 -3.17
C PHE A 393 -18.13 1.86 -2.72
N GLU A 394 -17.73 1.89 -1.47
CA GLU A 394 -16.86 2.89 -0.88
C GLU A 394 -15.96 2.21 0.14
N PHE A 395 -14.68 2.57 0.13
CA PHE A 395 -13.77 2.15 1.17
C PHE A 395 -14.21 2.76 2.53
N HIS A 396 -14.73 1.92 3.42
CA HIS A 396 -15.08 2.30 4.79
C HIS A 396 -14.11 1.67 5.78
N LEU A 397 -13.51 2.53 6.62
CA LEU A 397 -12.50 2.15 7.61
C LEU A 397 -13.03 1.19 8.69
N SER A 398 -14.36 1.07 8.83
CA SER A 398 -15.00 0.14 9.78
C SER A 398 -14.72 -1.32 9.43
N TYR A 399 -14.52 -1.66 8.14
CA TYR A 399 -14.23 -3.04 7.72
C TYR A 399 -12.96 -3.60 8.34
N TRP A 400 -11.93 -2.78 8.50
CA TRP A 400 -10.66 -3.20 9.07
C TRP A 400 -10.62 -3.26 10.59
N MET A 401 -11.61 -2.67 11.27
CA MET A 401 -11.75 -2.74 12.74
C MET A 401 -12.77 -3.80 13.19
N GLY A 402 -13.11 -4.76 12.32
CA GLY A 402 -14.11 -5.80 12.61
C GLY A 402 -15.55 -5.27 12.65
N GLY A 403 -15.81 -4.09 12.06
CA GLY A 403 -17.13 -3.51 11.95
C GLY A 403 -17.94 -4.11 10.81
N SER A 404 -19.25 -4.17 10.97
CA SER A 404 -20.17 -4.64 9.92
C SER A 404 -20.36 -3.59 8.82
N LEU A 405 -20.74 -4.06 7.62
CA LEU A 405 -21.12 -3.15 6.55
C LEU A 405 -22.30 -2.26 6.98
N GLY A 406 -22.26 -1.00 6.55
CA GLY A 406 -23.34 -0.04 6.80
C GLY A 406 -24.68 -0.51 6.22
N SER A 407 -25.77 0.17 6.57
CA SER A 407 -27.14 -0.16 6.13
C SER A 407 -27.36 -0.18 4.61
N ASN A 408 -26.39 0.29 3.82
CA ASN A 408 -26.44 0.35 2.36
C ASN A 408 -25.69 -0.80 1.66
N ALA A 409 -25.18 -1.78 2.42
CA ALA A 409 -24.45 -2.91 1.87
C ALA A 409 -25.33 -3.74 0.90
N LEU A 410 -24.82 -3.99 -0.29
CA LEU A 410 -25.49 -4.74 -1.33
C LEU A 410 -25.10 -6.22 -1.26
N PRO A 411 -26.06 -7.15 -1.35
CA PRO A 411 -25.75 -8.58 -1.37
C PRO A 411 -25.06 -8.99 -2.68
N VAL A 412 -23.96 -9.74 -2.58
CA VAL A 412 -23.16 -10.15 -3.74
C VAL A 412 -23.79 -11.34 -4.48
N LEU A 413 -24.37 -12.31 -3.75
CA LEU A 413 -24.93 -13.54 -4.35
C LEU A 413 -25.98 -13.30 -5.45
N PRO A 414 -26.95 -12.36 -5.32
CA PRO A 414 -27.89 -12.06 -6.40
C PRO A 414 -27.22 -11.58 -7.68
N GLU A 415 -26.08 -10.90 -7.58
CA GLU A 415 -25.33 -10.41 -8.73
C GLU A 415 -24.56 -11.53 -9.43
N VAL A 416 -24.00 -12.46 -8.66
CA VAL A 416 -23.41 -13.69 -9.20
C VAL A 416 -24.48 -14.52 -9.92
N LYS A 417 -25.69 -14.65 -9.36
CA LYS A 417 -26.81 -15.37 -9.99
C LYS A 417 -27.21 -14.79 -11.36
N LYS A 418 -27.06 -13.48 -11.58
CA LYS A 418 -27.31 -12.84 -12.88
C LYS A 418 -26.28 -13.23 -13.94
N LEU A 419 -25.13 -13.78 -13.54
CA LEU A 419 -24.07 -14.30 -14.42
C LEU A 419 -24.22 -15.80 -14.71
N TYR A 420 -25.37 -16.40 -14.36
CA TYR A 420 -25.64 -17.82 -14.63
C TYR A 420 -25.38 -18.16 -16.10
N GLY A 421 -24.67 -19.26 -16.34
CA GLY A 421 -24.23 -19.70 -17.66
C GLY A 421 -22.83 -19.22 -18.06
N LYS A 422 -22.20 -18.30 -17.30
CA LYS A 422 -20.77 -18.00 -17.43
C LYS A 422 -19.95 -18.97 -16.58
N LYS A 423 -18.69 -19.19 -16.98
CA LYS A 423 -17.75 -20.02 -16.20
C LYS A 423 -17.22 -19.21 -15.02
N ILE A 424 -17.65 -19.56 -13.81
CA ILE A 424 -17.27 -18.88 -12.57
C ILE A 424 -16.45 -19.82 -11.69
N LEU A 425 -15.28 -19.36 -11.24
CA LEU A 425 -14.50 -19.99 -10.18
C LEU A 425 -14.66 -19.17 -8.90
N CYS A 426 -14.82 -19.85 -7.76
CA CYS A 426 -14.82 -19.22 -6.44
C CYS A 426 -13.73 -19.85 -5.60
N PHE A 427 -12.73 -19.07 -5.21
CA PHE A 427 -11.63 -19.51 -4.34
C PHE A 427 -11.89 -19.04 -2.91
N CYS A 428 -11.74 -19.93 -1.94
CA CYS A 428 -11.74 -19.59 -0.51
C CYS A 428 -10.68 -20.39 0.25
N GLY A 429 -10.19 -19.84 1.35
CA GLY A 429 -9.35 -20.53 2.33
C GLY A 429 -10.16 -21.49 3.20
N ASP A 430 -9.54 -22.56 3.69
CA ASP A 430 -10.18 -23.52 4.60
C ASP A 430 -10.39 -22.96 6.02
N GLU A 431 -9.76 -21.83 6.34
CA GLU A 431 -9.98 -21.07 7.58
C GLU A 431 -11.04 -19.96 7.40
N GLU A 432 -11.51 -19.68 6.17
CA GLU A 432 -12.52 -18.65 5.88
C GLU A 432 -13.94 -19.21 6.04
N THR A 433 -14.53 -19.08 7.23
CA THR A 433 -15.86 -19.65 7.49
C THR A 433 -17.04 -18.87 6.91
N ASP A 434 -16.82 -17.61 6.55
CA ASP A 434 -17.82 -16.63 6.13
C ASP A 434 -17.77 -16.27 4.64
N SER A 435 -16.85 -16.88 3.88
CA SER A 435 -16.77 -16.67 2.43
C SER A 435 -18.06 -17.05 1.71
N LEU A 436 -18.46 -16.21 0.75
CA LEU A 436 -19.61 -16.46 -0.13
C LEU A 436 -19.45 -17.76 -0.94
N CYS A 437 -18.22 -18.25 -1.15
CA CYS A 437 -17.97 -19.50 -1.85
C CYS A 437 -18.70 -20.70 -1.23
N HIS A 438 -18.95 -20.70 0.09
CA HIS A 438 -19.70 -21.75 0.79
C HIS A 438 -21.20 -21.75 0.47
N LYS A 439 -21.72 -20.65 -0.10
CA LYS A 439 -23.13 -20.48 -0.49
C LYS A 439 -23.36 -20.64 -2.00
N MET A 440 -22.30 -20.84 -2.78
CA MET A 440 -22.41 -21.09 -4.22
C MET A 440 -22.72 -22.56 -4.49
N ASN A 441 -23.73 -22.83 -5.31
CA ASN A 441 -23.99 -24.18 -5.78
C ASN A 441 -23.14 -24.50 -7.02
N ALA A 442 -22.94 -25.79 -7.28
CA ALA A 442 -22.09 -26.26 -8.39
C ALA A 442 -22.61 -25.87 -9.78
N SER A 443 -23.90 -25.50 -9.91
CA SER A 443 -24.45 -25.00 -11.19
C SER A 443 -24.17 -23.52 -11.42
N LEU A 444 -23.78 -22.78 -10.39
CA LEU A 444 -23.46 -21.36 -10.47
C LEU A 444 -21.95 -21.11 -10.54
N ALA A 445 -21.16 -21.80 -9.71
CA ALA A 445 -19.71 -21.65 -9.69
C ALA A 445 -19.01 -22.95 -9.27
N LYS A 446 -17.76 -23.12 -9.71
CA LYS A 446 -16.85 -24.15 -9.21
C LYS A 446 -16.08 -23.60 -8.01
N THR A 447 -16.40 -24.10 -6.82
CA THR A 447 -15.69 -23.74 -5.58
C THR A 447 -14.38 -24.51 -5.46
N ILE A 448 -13.30 -23.79 -5.13
CA ILE A 448 -11.94 -24.29 -4.93
C ILE A 448 -11.50 -23.85 -3.53
N VAL A 449 -11.24 -24.82 -2.66
CA VAL A 449 -10.81 -24.57 -1.27
C VAL A 449 -9.29 -24.72 -1.19
N LEU A 450 -8.62 -23.69 -0.68
CA LEU A 450 -7.17 -23.60 -0.51
C LEU A 450 -6.80 -23.66 0.97
N LYS A 451 -5.53 -23.88 1.29
CA LYS A 451 -5.03 -23.86 2.66
C LYS A 451 -4.87 -22.42 3.17
N GLY A 452 -5.19 -22.21 4.45
CA GLY A 452 -5.04 -20.93 5.16
C GLY A 452 -6.29 -20.07 5.12
N GLY A 453 -6.19 -18.85 5.63
CA GLY A 453 -7.27 -17.85 5.62
C GLY A 453 -7.37 -17.04 4.32
N HIS A 454 -7.80 -15.79 4.43
CA HIS A 454 -8.10 -14.87 3.32
C HIS A 454 -6.96 -14.65 2.32
N HIS A 455 -5.71 -14.91 2.73
CA HIS A 455 -4.52 -14.80 1.89
C HIS A 455 -4.05 -16.14 1.30
N PHE A 456 -4.87 -17.20 1.38
CA PHE A 456 -4.67 -18.51 0.74
C PHE A 456 -3.32 -19.19 1.01
N GLY A 457 -2.72 -18.92 2.17
CA GLY A 457 -1.44 -19.52 2.56
C GLY A 457 -0.25 -19.17 1.64
N GLY A 458 -0.40 -18.20 0.74
CA GLY A 458 0.66 -17.79 -0.19
C GLY A 458 0.70 -18.53 -1.53
N ASP A 459 -0.24 -19.44 -1.83
CA ASP A 459 -0.23 -20.21 -3.09
C ASP A 459 -0.81 -19.44 -4.29
N TYR A 460 -0.23 -18.27 -4.59
CA TYR A 460 -0.69 -17.39 -5.66
C TYR A 460 -0.39 -17.94 -7.05
N GLU A 461 0.70 -18.71 -7.16
CA GLU A 461 1.06 -19.40 -8.40
C GLU A 461 0.05 -20.51 -8.73
N GLY A 462 -0.30 -21.36 -7.77
CA GLY A 462 -1.30 -22.41 -7.96
C GLY A 462 -2.68 -21.86 -8.32
N ILE A 463 -3.08 -20.72 -7.73
CA ILE A 463 -4.30 -20.00 -8.10
C ILE A 463 -4.25 -19.56 -9.57
N ALA A 464 -3.20 -18.86 -9.98
CA ALA A 464 -3.06 -18.34 -11.35
C ALA A 464 -3.02 -19.48 -12.39
N GLU A 465 -2.32 -20.59 -12.10
CA GLU A 465 -2.30 -21.77 -12.97
C GLU A 465 -3.68 -22.43 -13.10
N THR A 466 -4.43 -22.50 -12.01
CA THR A 466 -5.81 -23.03 -12.03
C THR A 466 -6.73 -22.15 -12.87
N ILE A 467 -6.65 -20.82 -12.71
CA ILE A 467 -7.40 -19.85 -13.52
C ILE A 467 -7.10 -20.05 -15.01
N LEU A 468 -5.82 -20.14 -15.38
CA LEU A 468 -5.42 -20.35 -16.78
C LEU A 468 -5.96 -21.66 -17.34
N LYS A 469 -5.77 -22.76 -16.61
CA LYS A 469 -6.25 -24.09 -17.00
C LYS A 469 -7.75 -24.09 -17.26
N GLU A 470 -8.52 -23.42 -16.41
CA GLU A 470 -9.97 -23.34 -16.54
C GLU A 470 -10.43 -22.33 -17.60
N SER A 471 -9.62 -21.32 -17.94
CA SER A 471 -9.95 -20.34 -19.00
C SER A 471 -9.82 -20.91 -20.43
N CYS A 472 -9.07 -22.01 -20.57
CA CYS A 472 -8.94 -22.74 -21.82
C CYS A 472 -10.26 -23.47 -22.14
N ALA A 473 -10.69 -23.41 -23.39
CA ALA A 473 -11.85 -24.16 -23.85
C ALA A 473 -11.57 -25.67 -23.75
N PRO A 474 -12.59 -26.54 -23.58
CA PRO A 474 -12.41 -27.99 -23.46
C PRO A 474 -11.80 -28.71 -24.68
N ASP A 475 -11.46 -28.01 -25.76
CA ASP A 475 -10.90 -28.61 -26.96
C ASP A 475 -9.59 -27.93 -27.34
N GLY A 476 -8.47 -28.54 -26.93
CA GLY A 476 -7.11 -28.08 -27.19
C GLY A 476 -6.68 -28.28 -28.63
N SER A 477 -7.15 -27.44 -29.55
CA SER A 477 -6.54 -27.33 -30.89
C SER A 477 -5.90 -25.96 -31.09
N LEU A 478 -4.57 -25.95 -30.91
CA LEU A 478 -3.67 -25.09 -31.67
C LEU A 478 -3.77 -25.49 -33.14
N GLU A 479 -4.82 -25.05 -33.85
CA GLU A 479 -4.75 -25.00 -35.31
C GLU A 479 -3.75 -23.91 -35.69
N ARG A 480 -2.51 -24.35 -35.92
CA ARG A 480 -1.57 -23.67 -36.81
C ARG A 480 -2.29 -23.39 -38.12
N ARG A 481 -2.81 -22.17 -38.29
CA ARG A 481 -3.13 -21.65 -39.62
C ARG A 481 -1.82 -21.32 -40.33
N THR A 482 -1.21 -22.33 -40.92
CA THR A 482 -0.39 -22.13 -42.11
C THR A 482 -1.30 -21.66 -43.23
N LYS A 483 -1.18 -20.39 -43.63
CA LYS A 483 -1.19 -19.96 -45.03
C LYS A 483 -0.21 -18.83 -45.21
#